data_AF-A0A6I7PRM3-F1
#
_entry.id   AF-A0A6I7PRM3-F1
#
_cell.length_a   1.000
_cell.length_b   1.000
_cell.length_c   1.000
_cell.angle_alpha   90.00
_cell.angle_beta   90.00
_cell.angle_gamma   90.00
#
_symmetry.space_group_name_H-M   'P 1'
#
loop_
_entity.id
_entity.type
_entity.pdbx_description
1 polymer ?
#
loop_
_entity_poly.entity_id
_entity_poly.type
_entity_poly.pdbx_seq_one_letter_code
_entity_poly.pdbx_strand_id
1 'polypeptide(L)'
;MTTDIPAGAAVVAQSGGPTAVINQSLVGVVAGLRPALESGLITRVYGARHGVRGMIEDSFVDLGAYPPETLEAVGATPSAALGSTRDKPDAAYCARIVESLKKRDARFLFYIGGNDSSDTCRIVSETARREGHDIRCFHVPKTIDNDLKMNDHTPGFPSAARFVATAFMGDDLDNRAIPGIKINIVMGRHAGFLTGASALARTREGDGPHVVCLPETPFDLDAFTAAVEGAYREHGRCLVAVSEGVQNAAGEPIAVALSSVERERDAHGNVQLSGVGALGDLLSEHLKKALASKGGKPPRVRADTFGYMQRYWPDPSPVDACEARGVGAFAAACALEGKEHGSVAIVRASSEPYKAAFELVQLTDVAAKTRHMDPAFIGEGFDVTPAYLEYLRPLVGTLPGFARL
;
A
#
# COMPACT_ATOMS: atom_id res chain seq x y z
N MET A 1 -3.43 -19.41 -34.92
CA MET A 1 -2.12 -18.83 -34.54
C MET A 1 -1.62 -19.64 -33.37
N THR A 2 -0.61 -20.50 -33.58
CA THR A 2 0.09 -21.18 -32.50
C THR A 2 0.82 -20.10 -31.70
N THR A 3 0.32 -19.75 -30.52
CA THR A 3 1.03 -18.88 -29.60
C THR A 3 2.29 -19.62 -29.15
N ASP A 4 3.47 -19.10 -29.49
CA ASP A 4 4.76 -19.67 -29.12
C ASP A 4 5.00 -19.38 -27.63
N ILE A 5 4.36 -20.17 -26.76
CA ILE A 5 4.48 -20.05 -25.31
C ILE A 5 5.65 -20.92 -24.87
N PRO A 6 6.72 -20.36 -24.27
CA PRO A 6 7.86 -21.15 -23.87
C PRO A 6 7.46 -22.12 -22.75
N ALA A 7 7.86 -23.38 -22.90
CA ALA A 7 7.73 -24.37 -21.85
C ALA A 7 8.87 -24.24 -20.84
N GLY A 8 8.57 -24.33 -19.56
CA GLY A 8 9.57 -24.21 -18.48
C GLY A 8 8.95 -23.88 -17.13
N ALA A 9 9.78 -23.51 -16.16
CA ALA A 9 9.30 -23.20 -14.82
C ALA A 9 8.71 -21.78 -14.72
N ALA A 10 7.81 -21.58 -13.77
CA ALA A 10 7.35 -20.27 -13.33
C ALA A 10 7.92 -19.94 -11.95
N VAL A 11 8.28 -18.68 -11.73
CA VAL A 11 8.74 -18.16 -10.43
C VAL A 11 7.77 -17.08 -9.98
N VAL A 12 7.30 -17.18 -8.73
CA VAL A 12 6.48 -16.17 -8.06
C VAL A 12 7.23 -15.64 -6.85
N ALA A 13 7.19 -14.33 -6.61
CA ALA A 13 7.88 -13.73 -5.47
C ALA A 13 7.14 -12.51 -4.93
N GLN A 14 7.35 -12.21 -3.65
CA GLN A 14 6.74 -11.08 -2.94
C GLN A 14 7.82 -10.06 -2.53
N SER A 15 7.50 -8.77 -2.60
CA SER A 15 8.46 -7.67 -2.40
C SER A 15 7.90 -6.46 -1.66
N GLY A 16 8.77 -5.76 -0.94
CA GLY A 16 8.46 -4.55 -0.20
C GLY A 16 7.65 -4.80 1.07
N GLY A 17 6.92 -3.77 1.51
CA GLY A 17 6.05 -3.87 2.68
C GLY A 17 4.93 -4.90 2.47
N PRO A 18 4.67 -5.78 3.46
CA PRO A 18 3.54 -6.71 3.39
C PRO A 18 2.20 -5.99 3.39
N THR A 19 1.15 -6.66 2.89
CA THR A 19 -0.25 -6.24 3.01
C THR A 19 -1.11 -7.34 3.65
N ALA A 20 -2.35 -7.01 4.00
CA ALA A 20 -3.33 -7.99 4.50
C ALA A 20 -3.73 -9.02 3.41
N VAL A 21 -3.52 -8.71 2.13
CA VAL A 21 -4.01 -9.50 0.98
C VAL A 21 -2.93 -9.93 -0.01
N ILE A 22 -1.64 -9.66 0.25
CA ILE A 22 -0.55 -10.01 -0.70
C ILE A 22 -0.49 -11.51 -1.01
N ASN A 23 -0.93 -12.36 -0.08
CA ASN A 23 -1.03 -13.80 -0.30
C ASN A 23 -2.20 -14.19 -1.20
N GLN A 24 -3.27 -13.38 -1.26
CA GLN A 24 -4.34 -13.60 -2.23
C GLN A 24 -3.82 -13.49 -3.66
N SER A 25 -2.95 -12.50 -3.94
CA SER A 25 -2.28 -12.36 -5.25
C SER A 25 -1.33 -13.50 -5.55
N LEU A 26 -0.51 -13.92 -4.57
CA LEU A 26 0.38 -15.08 -4.70
C LEU A 26 -0.40 -16.32 -5.13
N VAL A 27 -1.44 -16.65 -4.36
CA VAL A 27 -2.19 -17.88 -4.61
C VAL A 27 -3.08 -17.72 -5.86
N GLY A 28 -3.45 -16.49 -6.26
CA GLY A 28 -4.14 -16.21 -7.52
C GLY A 28 -3.27 -16.56 -8.73
N VAL A 29 -1.99 -16.19 -8.69
CA VAL A 29 -1.02 -16.62 -9.71
C VAL A 29 -0.90 -18.15 -9.73
N VAL A 30 -0.67 -18.78 -8.57
CA VAL A 30 -0.47 -20.25 -8.50
C VAL A 30 -1.69 -21.02 -9.00
N ALA A 31 -2.90 -20.60 -8.61
CA ALA A 31 -4.15 -21.19 -9.06
C ALA A 31 -4.35 -21.01 -10.58
N GLY A 32 -4.08 -19.81 -11.11
CA GLY A 32 -4.19 -19.50 -12.54
C GLY A 32 -3.21 -20.30 -13.42
N LEU A 33 -2.04 -20.67 -12.90
CA LEU A 33 -1.05 -21.47 -13.62
C LEU A 33 -1.29 -22.99 -13.52
N ARG A 34 -2.20 -23.45 -12.65
CA ARG A 34 -2.43 -24.88 -12.40
C ARG A 34 -2.78 -25.69 -13.66
N PRO A 35 -3.66 -25.22 -14.57
CA PRO A 35 -3.94 -25.96 -15.81
C PRO A 35 -2.70 -26.15 -16.70
N ALA A 36 -1.81 -25.16 -16.73
CA ALA A 36 -0.56 -25.23 -17.48
C ALA A 36 0.49 -26.12 -16.81
N LEU A 37 0.46 -26.23 -15.48
CA LEU A 37 1.26 -27.19 -14.73
C LEU A 37 0.81 -28.63 -15.02
N GLU A 38 -0.50 -28.87 -15.07
CA GLU A 38 -1.10 -30.18 -15.36
C GLU A 38 -0.88 -30.63 -16.81
N SER A 39 -0.88 -29.69 -17.77
CA SER A 39 -0.60 -29.98 -19.18
C SER A 39 0.89 -30.19 -19.49
N GLY A 40 1.78 -29.86 -18.55
CA GLY A 40 3.23 -29.93 -18.72
C GLY A 40 3.85 -28.72 -19.44
N LEU A 41 3.06 -27.70 -19.82
CA LEU A 41 3.57 -26.44 -20.36
C LEU A 41 4.44 -25.72 -19.31
N ILE A 42 3.95 -25.66 -18.07
CA ILE A 42 4.72 -25.21 -16.93
C ILE A 42 5.27 -26.43 -16.21
N THR A 43 6.59 -26.53 -16.07
CA THR A 43 7.22 -27.71 -15.45
C THR A 43 7.18 -27.66 -13.92
N ARG A 44 7.19 -26.44 -13.36
CA ARG A 44 7.19 -26.19 -11.91
C ARG A 44 6.72 -24.78 -11.60
N VAL A 45 6.11 -24.58 -10.43
CA VAL A 45 5.77 -23.24 -9.92
C VAL A 45 6.56 -23.00 -8.64
N TYR A 46 7.67 -22.27 -8.73
CA TYR A 46 8.51 -21.93 -7.59
C TYR A 46 8.04 -20.65 -6.90
N GLY A 47 8.12 -20.62 -5.57
CA GLY A 47 8.03 -19.42 -4.75
C GLY A 47 9.41 -19.01 -4.26
N ALA A 48 9.92 -17.85 -4.68
CA ALA A 48 11.21 -17.35 -4.18
C ALA A 48 11.04 -16.77 -2.78
N ARG A 49 11.78 -17.31 -1.81
CA ARG A 49 11.73 -16.83 -0.42
C ARG A 49 12.40 -15.46 -0.32
N HIS A 50 11.79 -14.51 0.40
CA HIS A 50 12.35 -13.16 0.56
C HIS A 50 12.62 -12.43 -0.78
N GLY A 51 11.74 -12.60 -1.76
CA GLY A 51 11.77 -11.84 -3.01
C GLY A 51 13.02 -12.09 -3.86
N VAL A 52 13.58 -11.01 -4.39
CA VAL A 52 14.82 -11.02 -5.21
C VAL A 52 16.03 -11.60 -4.48
N ARG A 53 16.03 -11.62 -3.14
CA ARG A 53 17.10 -12.23 -2.34
C ARG A 53 17.12 -13.74 -2.49
N GLY A 54 15.97 -14.40 -2.31
CA GLY A 54 15.90 -15.85 -2.50
C GLY A 54 16.15 -16.27 -3.94
N MET A 55 15.84 -15.41 -4.92
CA MET A 55 16.22 -15.68 -6.31
C MET A 55 17.74 -15.83 -6.45
N ILE A 56 18.53 -14.91 -5.91
CA ILE A 56 20.00 -14.95 -6.04
C ILE A 56 20.67 -15.97 -5.12
N GLU A 57 20.06 -16.27 -3.97
CA GLU A 57 20.55 -17.23 -2.95
C GLU A 57 20.07 -18.67 -3.20
N ASP A 58 19.35 -18.89 -4.29
CA ASP A 58 18.77 -20.18 -4.65
C ASP A 58 17.78 -20.75 -3.61
N SER A 59 17.06 -19.87 -2.91
CA SER A 59 16.10 -20.19 -1.85
C SER A 59 14.66 -20.16 -2.37
N PHE A 60 14.15 -21.36 -2.71
CA PHE A 60 12.83 -21.53 -3.30
C PHE A 60 12.00 -22.59 -2.55
N VAL A 61 10.68 -22.43 -2.61
CA VAL A 61 9.71 -23.50 -2.33
C VAL A 61 9.02 -23.90 -3.62
N ASP A 62 8.56 -25.14 -3.72
CA ASP A 62 7.66 -25.51 -4.79
C ASP A 62 6.21 -25.27 -4.38
N LEU A 63 5.61 -24.22 -4.95
CA LEU A 63 4.21 -23.86 -4.72
C LEU A 63 3.25 -24.85 -5.39
N GLY A 64 3.69 -25.52 -6.46
CA GLY A 64 2.88 -26.49 -7.20
C GLY A 64 2.60 -27.78 -6.43
N ALA A 65 3.49 -28.19 -5.52
CA ALA A 65 3.29 -29.39 -4.68
C ALA A 65 2.34 -29.17 -3.50
N TYR A 66 2.01 -27.92 -3.14
CA TYR A 66 1.07 -27.69 -2.04
C TYR A 66 -0.36 -28.00 -2.47
N PRO A 67 -1.14 -28.70 -1.63
CA PRO A 67 -2.56 -28.91 -1.87
C PRO A 67 -3.32 -27.59 -1.98
N PRO A 68 -4.38 -27.50 -2.82
CA PRO A 68 -5.20 -26.29 -2.95
C PRO A 68 -5.69 -25.73 -1.61
N GLU A 69 -6.11 -26.59 -0.68
CA GLU A 69 -6.58 -26.19 0.65
C GLU A 69 -5.49 -25.50 1.49
N THR A 70 -4.23 -25.91 1.35
CA THR A 70 -3.11 -25.24 2.03
C THR A 70 -2.88 -23.86 1.44
N LEU A 71 -2.96 -23.76 0.10
CA LEU A 71 -2.79 -22.49 -0.59
C LEU A 71 -3.94 -21.53 -0.28
N GLU A 72 -5.18 -22.00 -0.16
CA GLU A 72 -6.31 -21.15 0.24
C GLU A 72 -6.15 -20.63 1.68
N ALA A 73 -5.69 -21.47 2.61
CA ALA A 73 -5.37 -21.04 3.98
C ALA A 73 -4.25 -19.98 3.99
N VAL A 74 -3.21 -20.15 3.16
CA VAL A 74 -2.16 -19.15 2.97
C VAL A 74 -2.73 -17.86 2.38
N GLY A 75 -3.61 -17.94 1.38
CA GLY A 75 -4.27 -16.80 0.76
C GLY A 75 -5.07 -15.95 1.75
N ALA A 76 -5.71 -16.60 2.73
CA ALA A 76 -6.46 -15.94 3.80
C ALA A 76 -5.59 -15.42 4.96
N THR A 77 -4.26 -15.63 4.92
CA THR A 77 -3.34 -15.19 5.97
C THR A 77 -2.72 -13.84 5.59
N PRO A 78 -2.68 -12.84 6.49
CA PRO A 78 -2.04 -11.56 6.21
C PRO A 78 -0.51 -11.69 6.10
N SER A 79 0.12 -10.63 5.63
CA SER A 79 1.58 -10.56 5.40
C SER A 79 2.08 -11.46 4.27
N ALA A 80 3.39 -11.43 4.00
CA ALA A 80 3.99 -12.15 2.88
C ALA A 80 4.40 -13.58 3.31
N ALA A 81 3.69 -14.60 2.83
CA ALA A 81 3.95 -16.00 3.17
C ALA A 81 5.33 -16.51 2.68
N LEU A 82 5.84 -15.95 1.58
CA LEU A 82 7.19 -16.25 1.09
C LEU A 82 8.28 -15.47 1.85
N GLY A 83 7.90 -14.61 2.79
CA GLY A 83 8.75 -13.52 3.23
C GLY A 83 8.90 -12.45 2.14
N SER A 84 9.53 -11.33 2.51
CA SER A 84 9.74 -10.20 1.60
C SER A 84 11.15 -9.65 1.77
N THR A 85 11.55 -8.74 0.87
CA THR A 85 12.80 -7.99 0.93
C THR A 85 12.56 -6.51 0.61
N ARG A 86 13.54 -5.68 0.97
CA ARG A 86 13.65 -4.26 0.57
C ARG A 86 14.89 -4.01 -0.29
N ASP A 87 15.56 -5.06 -0.74
CA ASP A 87 16.67 -4.95 -1.68
C ASP A 87 16.16 -4.26 -2.94
N LYS A 88 16.93 -3.28 -3.44
CA LYS A 88 16.66 -2.55 -4.68
C LYS A 88 17.62 -3.07 -5.75
N PRO A 89 17.17 -3.95 -6.65
CA PRO A 89 18.04 -4.51 -7.68
C PRO A 89 18.53 -3.41 -8.62
N ASP A 90 19.85 -3.23 -8.70
CA ASP A 90 20.47 -2.54 -9.81
C ASP A 90 20.63 -3.49 -11.02
N ALA A 91 21.25 -3.01 -12.09
CA ALA A 91 21.48 -3.82 -13.29
C ALA A 91 22.35 -5.07 -13.02
N ALA A 92 23.36 -4.98 -12.14
CA ALA A 92 24.23 -6.11 -11.81
C ALA A 92 23.49 -7.15 -10.97
N TYR A 93 22.65 -6.70 -10.04
CA TYR A 93 21.76 -7.56 -9.27
C TYR A 93 20.74 -8.25 -10.19
N CYS A 94 20.15 -7.53 -11.14
CA CYS A 94 19.22 -8.10 -12.11
C CYS A 94 19.88 -9.15 -13.02
N ALA A 95 21.15 -8.97 -13.42
CA ALA A 95 21.89 -10.00 -14.16
C ALA A 95 22.01 -11.31 -13.36
N ARG A 96 22.31 -11.23 -12.05
CA ARG A 96 22.34 -12.41 -11.16
C ARG A 96 20.97 -13.07 -11.02
N ILE A 97 19.89 -12.29 -11.03
CA ILE A 97 18.52 -12.82 -11.07
C ILE A 97 18.31 -13.62 -12.36
N VAL A 98 18.66 -13.06 -13.53
CA VAL A 98 18.54 -13.74 -14.83
C VAL A 98 19.33 -15.05 -14.85
N GLU A 99 20.56 -15.07 -14.33
CA GLU A 99 21.36 -16.30 -14.19
C GLU A 99 20.67 -17.36 -13.33
N SER A 100 20.06 -16.96 -12.20
CA SER A 100 19.31 -17.88 -11.34
C SER A 100 18.07 -18.44 -12.05
N LEU A 101 17.31 -17.59 -12.74
CA LEU A 101 16.13 -17.99 -13.51
C LEU A 101 16.50 -18.96 -14.63
N LYS A 102 17.63 -18.73 -15.33
CA LYS A 102 18.19 -19.66 -16.33
C LYS A 102 18.51 -21.03 -15.74
N LYS A 103 19.19 -21.10 -14.59
CA LYS A 103 19.53 -22.37 -13.92
C LYS A 103 18.32 -23.23 -13.60
N ARG A 104 17.15 -22.60 -13.42
CA ARG A 104 15.88 -23.25 -13.08
C ARG A 104 14.96 -23.47 -14.27
N ASP A 105 15.45 -23.20 -15.48
CA ASP A 105 14.66 -23.21 -16.70
C ASP A 105 13.38 -22.34 -16.59
N ALA A 106 13.46 -21.25 -15.82
CA ALA A 106 12.32 -20.39 -15.59
C ALA A 106 12.02 -19.54 -16.84
N ARG A 107 10.78 -19.65 -17.33
CA ARG A 107 10.23 -18.94 -18.49
C ARG A 107 9.19 -17.91 -18.10
N PHE A 108 8.74 -17.91 -16.85
CA PHE A 108 7.79 -16.94 -16.32
C PHE A 108 8.25 -16.41 -14.97
N LEU A 109 8.18 -15.09 -14.79
CA LEU A 109 8.40 -14.40 -13.53
C LEU A 109 7.17 -13.56 -13.18
N PHE A 110 6.58 -13.82 -12.03
CA PHE A 110 5.49 -13.03 -11.44
C PHE A 110 6.01 -12.36 -10.17
N TYR A 111 6.17 -11.04 -10.21
CA TYR A 111 6.70 -10.30 -9.08
C TYR A 111 5.64 -9.41 -8.45
N ILE A 112 5.24 -9.75 -7.22
CA ILE A 112 4.16 -9.09 -6.48
C ILE A 112 4.77 -7.98 -5.63
N GLY A 113 4.49 -6.73 -5.98
CA GLY A 113 5.25 -5.61 -5.43
C GLY A 113 4.74 -4.23 -5.79
N GLY A 114 5.51 -3.23 -5.39
CA GLY A 114 5.25 -1.81 -5.67
C GLY A 114 6.15 -1.28 -6.79
N ASN A 115 6.41 0.04 -6.79
CA ASN A 115 7.20 0.72 -7.82
C ASN A 115 8.58 0.10 -8.08
N ASP A 116 9.33 -0.25 -7.04
CA ASP A 116 10.66 -0.88 -7.21
C ASP A 116 10.56 -2.28 -7.86
N SER A 117 9.43 -2.97 -7.67
CA SER A 117 9.21 -4.32 -8.21
C SER A 117 8.80 -4.29 -9.68
N SER A 118 7.99 -3.30 -10.09
CA SER A 118 7.69 -3.09 -11.51
C SER A 118 8.94 -2.71 -12.30
N ASP A 119 9.84 -1.89 -11.73
CA ASP A 119 11.12 -1.58 -12.35
C ASP A 119 12.06 -2.80 -12.40
N THR A 120 12.09 -3.62 -11.35
CA THR A 120 12.82 -4.90 -11.37
C THR A 120 12.31 -5.81 -12.51
N CYS A 121 11.00 -5.97 -12.68
CA CYS A 121 10.43 -6.74 -13.79
C CYS A 121 10.89 -6.22 -15.15
N ARG A 122 10.93 -4.89 -15.32
CA ARG A 122 11.39 -4.24 -16.56
C ARG A 122 12.85 -4.57 -16.84
N ILE A 123 13.73 -4.35 -15.87
CA ILE A 123 15.18 -4.58 -16.02
C ILE A 123 15.48 -6.06 -16.28
N VAL A 124 14.82 -6.97 -15.55
CA VAL A 124 14.97 -8.43 -15.75
C VAL A 124 14.50 -8.84 -17.14
N SER A 125 13.35 -8.33 -17.60
CA SER A 125 12.81 -8.61 -18.94
C SER A 125 13.76 -8.14 -20.05
N GLU A 126 14.26 -6.91 -19.95
CA GLU A 126 15.21 -6.34 -20.91
C GLU A 126 16.54 -7.10 -20.93
N THR A 127 17.05 -7.43 -19.74
CA THR A 127 18.33 -8.14 -19.58
C THR A 127 18.24 -9.56 -20.16
N ALA A 128 17.19 -10.31 -19.81
CA ALA A 128 17.00 -11.66 -20.31
C ALA A 128 16.82 -11.71 -21.84
N ARG A 129 16.05 -10.77 -22.41
CA ARG A 129 15.89 -10.63 -23.88
C ARG A 129 17.24 -10.38 -24.56
N ARG A 130 18.07 -9.49 -24.02
CA ARG A 130 19.42 -9.22 -24.53
C ARG A 130 20.33 -10.45 -24.48
N GLU A 131 20.13 -11.32 -23.49
CA GLU A 131 20.90 -12.54 -23.31
C GLU A 131 20.28 -13.78 -23.98
N GLY A 132 19.25 -13.61 -24.82
CA GLY A 132 18.61 -14.70 -25.56
C GLY A 132 17.83 -15.68 -24.68
N HIS A 133 17.43 -15.28 -23.47
CA HIS A 133 16.58 -16.08 -22.58
C HIS A 133 15.14 -15.60 -22.67
N ASP A 134 14.29 -16.41 -23.29
CA ASP A 134 12.87 -16.11 -23.45
C ASP A 134 12.13 -16.25 -22.11
N ILE A 135 12.14 -15.18 -21.31
CA ILE A 135 11.39 -15.10 -20.06
C ILE A 135 10.33 -14.01 -20.12
N ARG A 136 9.15 -14.36 -19.62
CA ARG A 136 7.99 -13.48 -19.56
C ARG A 136 7.83 -12.92 -18.16
N CYS A 137 7.87 -11.60 -18.04
CA CYS A 137 7.91 -10.92 -16.74
C CYS A 137 6.61 -10.12 -16.51
N PHE A 138 5.90 -10.49 -15.46
CA PHE A 138 4.64 -9.87 -15.06
C PHE A 138 4.77 -9.25 -13.68
N HIS A 139 4.51 -7.94 -13.61
CA HIS A 139 4.35 -7.25 -12.35
C HIS A 139 2.90 -7.40 -11.86
N VAL A 140 2.74 -7.88 -10.64
CA VAL A 140 1.44 -8.00 -9.97
C VAL A 140 1.35 -6.88 -8.92
N PRO A 141 0.45 -5.91 -9.08
CA PRO A 141 0.46 -4.68 -8.29
C PRO A 141 0.14 -4.95 -6.82
N LYS A 142 0.87 -4.29 -5.93
CA LYS A 142 0.68 -4.32 -4.49
C LYS A 142 1.24 -3.05 -3.87
N THR A 143 0.45 -2.32 -3.10
CA THR A 143 0.93 -1.22 -2.24
C THR A 143 -0.23 -0.77 -1.35
N ILE A 144 0.05 -0.34 -0.12
CA ILE A 144 -0.97 0.31 0.71
C ILE A 144 -1.05 1.82 0.44
N ASP A 145 0.00 2.39 -0.17
CA ASP A 145 0.11 3.83 -0.42
C ASP A 145 -0.76 4.26 -1.62
N ASN A 146 -1.28 3.30 -2.39
CA ASN A 146 -2.11 3.50 -3.58
C ASN A 146 -1.45 4.33 -4.70
N ASP A 147 -0.12 4.24 -4.78
CA ASP A 147 0.75 5.14 -5.50
C ASP A 147 1.28 4.57 -6.84
N LEU A 148 0.77 3.42 -7.29
CA LEU A 148 1.10 2.89 -8.62
C LEU A 148 0.28 3.63 -9.70
N LYS A 149 0.96 4.11 -10.75
CA LYS A 149 0.29 4.65 -11.94
C LYS A 149 -0.53 3.56 -12.66
N MET A 150 -1.42 4.02 -13.54
CA MET A 150 -2.34 3.20 -14.34
C MET A 150 -3.43 2.44 -13.55
N ASN A 151 -3.36 2.43 -12.22
CA ASN A 151 -4.32 1.76 -11.36
C ASN A 151 -5.38 2.74 -10.84
N ASP A 152 -6.67 2.34 -10.86
CA ASP A 152 -7.73 3.01 -10.09
C ASP A 152 -7.40 2.94 -8.60
N HIS A 153 -7.06 1.74 -8.13
CA HIS A 153 -6.53 1.46 -6.81
C HIS A 153 -5.64 0.20 -6.87
N THR A 154 -4.96 -0.12 -5.77
CA THR A 154 -3.98 -1.20 -5.71
C THR A 154 -4.29 -2.21 -4.59
N PRO A 155 -3.99 -3.51 -4.79
CA PRO A 155 -4.16 -4.52 -3.76
C PRO A 155 -3.44 -4.18 -2.46
N GLY A 156 -4.19 -4.25 -1.36
CA GLY A 156 -3.75 -3.90 0.00
C GLY A 156 -4.19 -2.51 0.46
N PHE A 157 -4.38 -1.55 -0.45
CA PHE A 157 -4.85 -0.22 -0.07
C PHE A 157 -6.25 -0.25 0.54
N PRO A 158 -7.28 -0.88 -0.07
CA PRO A 158 -8.61 -0.83 0.53
C PRO A 158 -8.71 -1.54 1.88
N SER A 159 -7.95 -2.63 2.12
CA SER A 159 -7.86 -3.24 3.45
C SER A 159 -7.18 -2.33 4.48
N ALA A 160 -6.10 -1.63 4.09
CA ALA A 160 -5.46 -0.66 4.96
C ALA A 160 -6.38 0.54 5.26
N ALA A 161 -7.09 1.03 4.24
CA ALA A 161 -8.07 2.10 4.38
C ALA A 161 -9.24 1.69 5.29
N ARG A 162 -9.70 0.44 5.21
CA ARG A 162 -10.70 -0.13 6.13
C ARG A 162 -10.20 -0.11 7.57
N PHE A 163 -8.96 -0.53 7.83
CA PHE A 163 -8.35 -0.42 9.16
C PHE A 163 -8.33 1.03 9.63
N VAL A 164 -7.85 1.96 8.81
CA VAL A 164 -7.78 3.38 9.20
C VAL A 164 -9.17 3.93 9.51
N ALA A 165 -10.16 3.71 8.64
CA ALA A 165 -11.53 4.14 8.89
C ALA A 165 -12.07 3.59 10.22
N THR A 166 -11.97 2.28 10.45
CA THR A 166 -12.48 1.64 11.67
C THR A 166 -11.75 2.07 12.94
N ALA A 167 -10.44 2.27 12.87
CA ALA A 167 -9.65 2.81 13.98
C ALA A 167 -10.10 4.22 14.35
N PHE A 168 -10.29 5.10 13.37
CA PHE A 168 -10.80 6.46 13.61
C PHE A 168 -12.25 6.47 14.11
N MET A 169 -13.09 5.52 13.72
CA MET A 169 -14.44 5.38 14.29
C MET A 169 -14.38 5.05 15.78
N GLY A 170 -13.48 4.14 16.18
CA GLY A 170 -13.26 3.80 17.59
C GLY A 170 -12.68 4.98 18.38
N ASP A 171 -11.64 5.62 17.83
CA ASP A 171 -11.01 6.79 18.45
C ASP A 171 -11.95 7.99 18.56
N ASP A 172 -12.89 8.17 17.63
CA ASP A 172 -13.92 9.19 17.75
C ASP A 172 -14.80 8.96 18.98
N LEU A 173 -15.19 7.71 19.23
CA LEU A 173 -16.00 7.34 20.39
C LEU A 173 -15.22 7.51 21.70
N ASP A 174 -13.95 7.09 21.74
CA ASP A 174 -13.08 7.30 22.92
C ASP A 174 -12.86 8.80 23.18
N ASN A 175 -12.58 9.57 22.13
CA ASN A 175 -12.38 11.02 22.24
C ASN A 175 -13.64 11.77 22.65
N ARG A 176 -14.85 11.24 22.35
CA ARG A 176 -16.11 11.75 22.90
C ARG A 176 -16.28 11.41 24.38
N ALA A 177 -15.94 10.20 24.78
CA ALA A 177 -16.04 9.76 26.17
C ALA A 177 -15.05 10.49 27.09
N ILE A 178 -13.85 10.78 26.58
CA ILE A 178 -12.79 11.49 27.31
C ILE A 178 -12.22 12.62 26.43
N PRO A 179 -12.84 13.82 26.50
CA PRO A 179 -12.50 14.94 25.63
C PRO A 179 -11.03 15.40 25.72
N GLY A 180 -10.53 15.87 24.58
CA GLY A 180 -9.18 16.35 24.39
C GLY A 180 -8.84 16.41 22.91
N ILE A 181 -7.57 16.69 22.62
CA ILE A 181 -7.01 16.61 21.27
C ILE A 181 -6.30 15.27 21.12
N LYS A 182 -6.68 14.48 20.11
CA LYS A 182 -6.07 13.21 19.76
C LYS A 182 -5.50 13.30 18.35
N ILE A 183 -4.22 12.99 18.19
CA ILE A 183 -3.52 12.98 16.90
C ILE A 183 -3.16 11.55 16.55
N ASN A 184 -3.52 11.11 15.35
CA ASN A 184 -3.18 9.79 14.86
C ASN A 184 -2.33 9.91 13.61
N ILE A 185 -1.10 9.38 13.69
CA ILE A 185 -0.17 9.33 12.55
C ILE A 185 -0.47 8.09 11.71
N VAL A 186 -0.77 8.34 10.44
CA VAL A 186 -1.18 7.35 9.44
C VAL A 186 -0.06 7.15 8.43
N MET A 187 0.13 5.91 7.95
CA MET A 187 1.11 5.63 6.89
C MET A 187 0.70 6.32 5.59
N GLY A 188 1.66 6.59 4.71
CA GLY A 188 1.38 7.22 3.40
C GLY A 188 2.42 8.28 3.05
N ARG A 189 3.65 7.83 2.75
CA ARG A 189 4.81 8.72 2.64
C ARG A 189 4.72 9.76 1.52
N HIS A 190 4.21 9.37 0.35
CA HIS A 190 4.19 10.23 -0.85
C HIS A 190 2.79 10.60 -1.30
N ALA A 191 1.76 9.92 -0.79
CA ALA A 191 0.38 10.14 -1.18
C ALA A 191 -0.57 9.98 0.01
N GLY A 192 -1.58 10.84 0.06
CA GLY A 192 -2.51 10.97 1.18
C GLY A 192 -3.64 9.96 1.20
N PHE A 193 -3.71 9.03 0.24
CA PHE A 193 -4.86 8.12 0.09
C PHE A 193 -5.19 7.42 1.40
N LEU A 194 -4.21 6.87 2.11
CA LEU A 194 -4.48 6.14 3.34
C LEU A 194 -4.90 7.06 4.50
N THR A 195 -4.35 8.28 4.57
CA THR A 195 -4.74 9.29 5.57
C THR A 195 -6.15 9.81 5.32
N GLY A 196 -6.50 10.06 4.05
CA GLY A 196 -7.84 10.48 3.65
C GLY A 196 -8.92 9.47 4.05
N ALA A 197 -8.60 8.17 4.07
CA ALA A 197 -9.55 7.12 4.47
C ALA A 197 -10.10 7.29 5.89
N SER A 198 -9.39 8.01 6.77
CA SER A 198 -9.86 8.35 8.12
C SER A 198 -11.19 9.10 8.12
N ALA A 199 -11.47 9.91 7.09
CA ALA A 199 -12.71 10.67 6.98
C ALA A 199 -13.96 9.80 6.77
N LEU A 200 -13.81 8.52 6.37
CA LEU A 200 -14.94 7.57 6.37
C LEU A 200 -15.49 7.29 7.78
N ALA A 201 -14.75 7.62 8.84
CA ALA A 201 -15.23 7.53 10.21
C ALA A 201 -16.38 8.51 10.51
N ARG A 202 -16.54 9.56 9.70
CA ARG A 202 -17.60 10.56 9.85
C ARG A 202 -18.93 9.99 9.38
N THR A 203 -19.70 9.44 10.30
CA THR A 203 -21.01 8.83 10.01
C THR A 203 -22.19 9.70 10.44
N ARG A 204 -21.93 10.66 11.34
CA ARG A 204 -22.91 11.58 11.91
C ARG A 204 -22.32 12.98 11.99
N GLU A 205 -23.18 13.97 12.16
CA GLU A 205 -22.77 15.35 12.40
C GLU A 205 -21.85 15.46 13.63
N GLY A 206 -20.76 16.21 13.48
CA GLY A 206 -19.74 16.41 14.50
C GLY A 206 -18.82 15.21 14.78
N ASP A 207 -18.87 14.14 13.97
CA ASP A 207 -17.89 13.06 14.02
C ASP A 207 -16.52 13.52 13.52
N GLY A 208 -15.46 13.02 14.17
CA GLY A 208 -14.09 13.19 13.73
C GLY A 208 -13.67 12.12 12.70
N PRO A 209 -12.43 12.23 12.17
CA PRO A 209 -11.45 13.28 12.46
C PRO A 209 -11.93 14.65 11.99
N HIS A 210 -11.70 15.71 12.76
CA HIS A 210 -12.09 17.07 12.36
C HIS A 210 -11.00 17.76 11.51
N VAL A 211 -9.77 17.24 11.54
CA VAL A 211 -8.62 17.74 10.78
C VAL A 211 -7.92 16.55 10.12
N VAL A 212 -7.69 16.62 8.80
CA VAL A 212 -7.04 15.57 7.99
C VAL A 212 -5.90 16.18 7.18
N CYS A 213 -4.67 15.89 7.57
CA CYS A 213 -3.47 16.47 6.97
C CYS A 213 -2.85 15.51 5.94
N LEU A 214 -3.02 15.86 4.66
CA LEU A 214 -2.48 15.11 3.52
C LEU A 214 -1.08 15.60 3.13
N PRO A 215 -0.20 14.73 2.60
CA PRO A 215 1.13 15.11 2.15
C PRO A 215 1.12 15.94 0.84
N GLU A 216 0.02 15.94 0.08
CA GLU A 216 -0.13 16.73 -1.15
C GLU A 216 -0.29 18.23 -0.88
N THR A 217 -0.71 18.63 0.32
CA THR A 217 -0.86 20.03 0.71
C THR A 217 0.31 20.44 1.60
N PRO A 218 1.00 21.56 1.31
CA PRO A 218 2.02 22.09 2.20
C PRO A 218 1.49 22.26 3.62
N PHE A 219 2.17 21.64 4.57
CA PHE A 219 1.79 21.66 5.97
C PHE A 219 2.30 22.94 6.61
N ASP A 220 1.36 23.84 6.93
CA ASP A 220 1.61 25.08 7.66
C ASP A 220 1.21 24.91 9.13
N LEU A 221 2.16 25.16 10.05
CA LEU A 221 1.96 24.93 11.48
C LEU A 221 0.95 25.90 12.10
N ASP A 222 0.87 27.14 11.62
CA ASP A 222 -0.03 28.15 12.16
C ASP A 222 -1.46 27.86 11.71
N ALA A 223 -1.65 27.54 10.42
CA ALA A 223 -2.92 27.11 9.88
C ALA A 223 -3.41 25.80 10.54
N PHE A 224 -2.51 24.83 10.75
CA PHE A 224 -2.82 23.60 11.48
C PHE A 224 -3.28 23.90 12.90
N THR A 225 -2.57 24.77 13.61
CA THR A 225 -2.92 25.17 14.99
C THR A 225 -4.30 25.84 15.02
N ALA A 226 -4.58 26.75 14.09
CA ALA A 226 -5.88 27.43 13.99
C ALA A 226 -7.03 26.45 13.68
N ALA A 227 -6.81 25.48 12.78
CA ALA A 227 -7.81 24.45 12.48
C ALA A 227 -8.12 23.58 13.71
N VAL A 228 -7.09 23.15 14.44
CA VAL A 228 -7.25 22.37 15.68
C VAL A 228 -7.96 23.17 16.77
N GLU A 229 -7.60 24.45 16.97
CA GLU A 229 -8.25 25.34 17.93
C GLU A 229 -9.73 25.55 17.58
N GLY A 230 -10.02 25.79 16.30
CA GLY A 230 -11.39 25.96 15.79
C GLY A 230 -12.27 24.74 16.10
N ALA A 231 -11.82 23.56 15.71
CA ALA A 231 -12.53 22.31 15.98
C ALA A 231 -12.69 22.03 17.49
N TYR A 232 -11.65 22.33 18.28
CA TYR A 232 -11.71 22.16 19.73
C TYR A 232 -12.73 23.10 20.38
N ARG A 233 -12.82 24.36 19.92
CA ARG A 233 -13.81 25.33 20.39
C ARG A 233 -15.24 24.94 20.02
N GLU A 234 -15.43 24.38 18.84
CA GLU A 234 -16.76 23.98 18.35
C GLU A 234 -17.27 22.71 19.03
N HIS A 235 -16.44 21.68 19.15
CA HIS A 235 -16.86 20.36 19.59
C HIS A 235 -16.44 20.01 21.04
N GLY A 236 -15.63 20.86 21.69
CA GLY A 236 -15.02 20.57 23.00
C GLY A 236 -13.92 19.50 22.95
N ARG A 237 -13.58 19.00 21.77
CA ARG A 237 -12.62 17.92 21.50
C ARG A 237 -12.08 18.06 20.07
N CYS A 238 -10.96 17.41 19.76
CA CYS A 238 -10.48 17.34 18.39
C CYS A 238 -9.80 16.00 18.10
N LEU A 239 -10.18 15.33 17.01
CA LEU A 239 -9.49 14.15 16.47
C LEU A 239 -8.82 14.55 15.16
N VAL A 240 -7.53 14.25 15.03
CA VAL A 240 -6.67 14.69 13.93
C VAL A 240 -6.05 13.47 13.25
N ALA A 241 -6.17 13.38 11.93
CA ALA A 241 -5.44 12.43 11.11
C ALA A 241 -4.26 13.14 10.42
N VAL A 242 -3.06 12.60 10.55
CA VAL A 242 -1.86 13.20 9.93
C VAL A 242 -1.08 12.12 9.19
N SER A 243 -0.81 12.34 7.90
CA SER A 243 0.12 11.48 7.17
C SER A 243 1.52 11.60 7.75
N GLU A 244 2.24 10.48 7.90
CA GLU A 244 3.67 10.49 8.22
C GLU A 244 4.51 11.25 7.18
N GLY A 245 3.97 11.45 5.97
CA GLY A 245 4.61 12.09 4.84
C GLY A 245 4.40 13.61 4.73
N VAL A 246 3.77 14.28 5.71
CA VAL A 246 3.55 15.73 5.63
C VAL A 246 4.86 16.53 5.57
N GLN A 247 4.87 17.56 4.71
CA GLN A 247 6.04 18.42 4.45
C GLN A 247 5.63 19.88 4.42
N ASN A 248 6.54 20.77 4.79
CA ASN A 248 6.31 22.21 4.64
C ASN A 248 6.39 22.66 3.17
N ALA A 249 6.14 23.95 2.90
CA ALA A 249 6.20 24.52 1.55
C ALA A 249 7.59 24.41 0.87
N ALA A 250 8.66 24.18 1.63
CA ALA A 250 10.01 23.93 1.11
C ALA A 250 10.29 22.44 0.82
N GLY A 251 9.31 21.55 1.03
CA GLY A 251 9.46 20.10 0.87
C GLY A 251 10.25 19.43 2.01
N GLU A 252 10.47 20.14 3.12
CA GLU A 252 11.11 19.55 4.29
C GLU A 252 10.06 18.81 5.14
N PRO A 253 10.30 17.53 5.50
CA PRO A 253 9.39 16.79 6.38
C PRO A 253 9.17 17.50 7.70
N ILE A 254 7.91 17.58 8.16
CA ILE A 254 7.56 18.34 9.37
C ILE A 254 8.24 17.81 10.63
N ALA A 255 8.40 16.49 10.73
CA ALA A 255 9.15 15.91 11.85
C ALA A 255 10.62 16.37 11.87
N VAL A 256 11.24 16.67 10.72
CA VAL A 256 12.58 17.25 10.66
C VAL A 256 12.55 18.71 11.07
N ALA A 257 11.63 19.50 10.49
CA ALA A 257 11.50 20.92 10.79
C ALA A 257 11.22 21.21 12.28
N LEU A 258 10.50 20.31 12.96
CA LEU A 258 10.22 20.41 14.39
C LEU A 258 11.28 19.76 15.29
N SER A 259 12.11 18.87 14.75
CA SER A 259 13.17 18.22 15.52
C SER A 259 14.37 19.15 15.71
N SER A 260 14.91 19.20 16.93
CA SER A 260 16.16 19.87 17.27
C SER A 260 17.39 18.95 17.20
N VAL A 261 17.23 17.72 16.68
CA VAL A 261 18.25 16.66 16.66
C VAL A 261 18.81 16.48 15.24
N GLU A 262 20.10 16.15 15.14
CA GLU A 262 20.81 15.99 13.86
C GLU A 262 20.16 14.93 12.94
N ARG A 263 20.28 15.20 11.63
CA ARG A 263 19.69 14.43 10.53
C ARG A 263 20.39 13.07 10.37
N GLU A 264 19.91 12.02 11.03
CA GLU A 264 20.26 10.66 10.60
C GLU A 264 19.54 10.34 9.28
N ARG A 265 20.20 9.64 8.36
CA ARG A 265 19.61 9.18 7.10
C ARG A 265 19.62 7.65 7.07
N ASP A 266 18.53 7.06 6.61
CA ASP A 266 18.43 5.61 6.44
C ASP A 266 19.29 5.14 5.24
N ALA A 267 19.41 3.82 5.08
CA ALA A 267 20.12 3.19 3.97
C ALA A 267 19.52 3.51 2.56
N HIS A 268 18.38 4.21 2.51
CA HIS A 268 17.71 4.65 1.29
C HIS A 268 17.93 6.15 1.01
N GLY A 269 18.78 6.84 1.79
CA GLY A 269 19.05 8.27 1.64
C GLY A 269 17.92 9.18 2.14
N ASN A 270 16.89 8.61 2.76
CA ASN A 270 15.82 9.38 3.38
C ASN A 270 16.28 9.86 4.75
N VAL A 271 15.83 11.05 5.17
CA VAL A 271 15.99 11.43 6.58
C VAL A 271 15.24 10.41 7.43
N GLN A 272 15.99 9.75 8.31
CA GLN A 272 15.48 8.82 9.30
C GLN A 272 14.75 9.66 10.34
N LEU A 273 13.46 9.87 10.09
CA LEU A 273 12.53 10.41 11.07
C LEU A 273 12.65 9.50 12.28
N SER A 274 13.15 10.03 13.39
CA SER A 274 13.47 9.30 14.62
C SER A 274 12.25 8.53 15.15
N GLY A 275 12.00 7.33 14.64
CA GLY A 275 10.79 6.55 14.92
C GLY A 275 9.52 7.21 14.37
N VAL A 276 8.62 6.40 13.85
CA VAL A 276 7.29 6.84 13.36
C VAL A 276 6.50 7.61 14.44
N GLY A 277 6.86 7.44 15.73
CA GLY A 277 6.28 8.16 16.88
C GLY A 277 6.72 9.62 17.07
N ALA A 278 7.86 10.06 16.53
CA ALA A 278 8.35 11.42 16.80
C ALA A 278 7.44 12.51 16.26
N LEU A 279 6.81 12.32 15.08
CA LEU A 279 5.91 13.33 14.52
C LEU A 279 4.73 13.62 15.46
N GLY A 280 4.10 12.58 16.00
CA GLY A 280 2.97 12.71 16.91
C GLY A 280 3.33 13.42 18.21
N ASP A 281 4.48 13.09 18.79
CA ASP A 281 4.99 13.75 20.00
C ASP A 281 5.34 15.22 19.75
N LEU A 282 6.03 15.51 18.64
CA LEU A 282 6.41 16.87 18.24
C LEU A 282 5.17 17.77 18.01
N LEU A 283 4.18 17.28 17.28
CA LEU A 283 2.92 18.00 17.07
C LEU A 283 2.14 18.17 18.38
N SER A 284 2.15 17.16 19.25
CA SER A 284 1.51 17.23 20.57
C SER A 284 2.14 18.32 21.44
N GLU A 285 3.47 18.39 21.50
CA GLU A 285 4.19 19.41 22.25
C GLU A 285 4.01 20.81 21.65
N HIS A 286 3.99 20.91 20.32
CA HIS A 286 3.67 22.16 19.62
C HIS A 286 2.28 22.68 20.03
N LEU A 287 1.24 21.86 19.90
CA LEU A 287 -0.13 22.26 20.23
C LEU A 287 -0.31 22.60 21.72
N LYS A 288 0.32 21.85 22.64
CA LYS A 288 0.26 22.17 24.08
C LYS A 288 0.83 23.57 24.37
N LYS A 289 1.92 23.95 23.70
CA LYS A 289 2.54 25.27 23.87
C LYS A 289 1.71 26.36 23.21
N ALA A 290 1.27 26.14 21.97
CA ALA A 290 0.53 27.12 21.20
C ALA A 290 -0.86 27.41 21.78
N LEU A 291 -1.53 26.39 22.33
CA LEU A 291 -2.89 26.50 22.90
C LEU A 291 -2.88 26.68 24.43
N ALA A 292 -1.73 26.91 25.05
CA ALA A 292 -1.68 27.25 26.46
C ALA A 292 -2.27 28.65 26.67
N SER A 293 -3.40 28.73 27.37
CA SER A 293 -3.94 30.02 27.80
C SER A 293 -3.01 30.67 28.83
N LYS A 294 -2.84 32.00 28.77
CA LYS A 294 -2.05 32.75 29.77
C LYS A 294 -2.61 32.50 31.18
N GLY A 295 -1.94 31.65 31.95
CA GLY A 295 -2.32 31.31 33.33
C GLY A 295 -3.28 30.12 33.49
N GLY A 296 -3.65 29.41 32.43
CA GLY A 296 -4.50 28.21 32.47
C GLY A 296 -3.75 26.90 32.23
N LYS A 297 -4.44 25.77 32.42
CA LYS A 297 -3.89 24.44 32.11
C LYS A 297 -4.02 24.18 30.60
N PRO A 298 -2.96 23.70 29.91
CA PRO A 298 -3.05 23.40 28.49
C PRO A 298 -4.09 22.29 28.21
N PRO A 299 -4.68 22.25 27.00
CA PRO A 299 -5.59 21.17 26.64
C PRO A 299 -4.89 19.82 26.72
N ARG A 300 -5.65 18.76 27.03
CA ARG A 300 -5.14 17.39 26.99
C ARG A 300 -4.85 17.03 25.53
N VAL A 301 -3.58 16.84 25.19
CA VAL A 301 -3.14 16.37 23.87
C VAL A 301 -2.48 14.98 23.98
N ARG A 302 -2.90 14.06 23.11
CA ARG A 302 -2.35 12.71 22.97
C ARG A 302 -2.07 12.44 21.50
N ALA A 303 -1.00 11.70 21.22
CA ALA A 303 -0.72 11.21 19.88
C ALA A 303 -0.47 9.70 19.90
N ASP A 304 -0.99 9.01 18.90
CA ASP A 304 -0.63 7.64 18.59
C ASP A 304 -0.10 7.57 17.16
N THR A 305 0.76 6.58 16.92
CA THR A 305 1.16 6.21 15.57
C THR A 305 0.68 4.81 15.30
N PHE A 306 -0.25 4.67 14.36
CA PHE A 306 -0.82 3.36 14.03
C PHE A 306 0.25 2.39 13.49
N GLY A 307 1.33 2.93 12.90
CA GLY A 307 2.50 2.15 12.48
C GLY A 307 2.11 1.01 11.55
N TYR A 308 2.72 -0.16 11.73
CA TYR A 308 2.54 -1.26 10.79
C TYR A 308 1.19 -1.98 10.89
N MET A 309 0.40 -1.81 11.95
CA MET A 309 -0.90 -2.49 12.07
C MET A 309 -1.81 -2.21 10.87
N GLN A 310 -1.71 -1.00 10.32
CA GLN A 310 -2.45 -0.53 9.14
C GLN A 310 -2.30 -1.44 7.92
N ARG A 311 -1.16 -2.11 7.75
CA ARG A 311 -0.89 -2.85 6.52
C ARG A 311 -1.21 -4.34 6.60
N TYR A 312 -1.35 -4.93 7.78
CA TYR A 312 -1.52 -6.39 7.94
C TYR A 312 -2.72 -6.78 8.79
N TRP A 313 -3.59 -5.84 9.14
CA TRP A 313 -4.73 -6.10 10.02
C TRP A 313 -5.57 -7.29 9.52
N PRO A 314 -5.93 -8.26 10.38
CA PRO A 314 -6.55 -9.52 9.98
C PRO A 314 -8.05 -9.43 9.61
N ASP A 315 -8.59 -8.21 9.46
CA ASP A 315 -9.94 -7.94 8.89
C ASP A 315 -9.80 -7.17 7.57
N PRO A 316 -9.39 -7.83 6.46
CA PRO A 316 -9.22 -7.17 5.17
C PRO A 316 -10.57 -6.78 4.57
N SER A 317 -10.56 -5.84 3.62
CA SER A 317 -11.74 -5.59 2.80
C SER A 317 -12.03 -6.84 1.95
N PRO A 318 -13.30 -7.32 1.90
CA PRO A 318 -13.66 -8.44 1.05
C PRO A 318 -13.49 -8.13 -0.44
N VAL A 319 -13.66 -6.86 -0.82
CA VAL A 319 -13.44 -6.38 -2.20
C VAL A 319 -11.95 -6.48 -2.55
N ASP A 320 -11.08 -5.97 -1.67
CA ASP A 320 -9.62 -6.04 -1.84
C ASP A 320 -9.10 -7.48 -1.89
N ALA A 321 -9.60 -8.36 -1.01
CA ALA A 321 -9.20 -9.77 -1.02
C ALA A 321 -9.56 -10.46 -2.36
N CYS A 322 -10.75 -10.17 -2.90
CA CYS A 322 -11.21 -10.70 -4.18
C CYS A 322 -10.39 -10.14 -5.34
N GLU A 323 -10.16 -8.83 -5.38
CA GLU A 323 -9.39 -8.15 -6.42
C GLU A 323 -7.91 -8.54 -6.38
N ALA A 324 -7.31 -8.68 -5.19
CA ALA A 324 -5.96 -9.16 -5.00
C ALA A 324 -5.76 -10.57 -5.58
N ARG A 325 -6.72 -11.48 -5.35
CA ARG A 325 -6.78 -12.80 -6.01
C ARG A 325 -6.89 -12.64 -7.52
N GLY A 326 -7.82 -11.79 -7.96
CA GLY A 326 -8.12 -11.53 -9.37
C GLY A 326 -6.92 -11.05 -10.17
N VAL A 327 -6.14 -10.09 -9.65
CA VAL A 327 -4.94 -9.59 -10.35
C VAL A 327 -3.88 -10.67 -10.53
N GLY A 328 -3.73 -11.58 -9.56
CA GLY A 328 -2.79 -12.69 -9.66
C GLY A 328 -3.23 -13.70 -10.72
N ALA A 329 -4.52 -14.07 -10.71
CA ALA A 329 -5.10 -14.96 -11.71
C ALA A 329 -5.06 -14.35 -13.13
N PHE A 330 -5.31 -13.05 -13.26
CA PHE A 330 -5.23 -12.33 -14.52
C PHE A 330 -3.81 -12.26 -15.08
N ALA A 331 -2.80 -12.05 -14.21
CA ALA A 331 -1.40 -12.12 -14.64
C ALA A 331 -1.05 -13.51 -15.21
N ALA A 332 -1.48 -14.57 -14.53
CA ALA A 332 -1.30 -15.94 -15.02
C ALA A 332 -2.01 -16.16 -16.37
N ALA A 333 -3.26 -15.71 -16.52
CA ALA A 333 -3.98 -15.79 -17.79
C ALA A 333 -3.23 -15.06 -18.92
N CYS A 334 -2.76 -13.84 -18.69
CA CYS A 334 -1.94 -13.09 -19.66
C CYS A 334 -0.70 -13.89 -20.11
N ALA A 335 -0.01 -14.54 -19.17
CA ALA A 335 1.14 -15.38 -19.48
C ALA A 335 0.77 -16.56 -20.40
N LEU A 336 -0.33 -17.24 -20.08
CA LEU A 336 -0.85 -18.40 -20.81
C LEU A 336 -1.51 -18.02 -22.15
N GLU A 337 -1.89 -16.76 -22.34
CA GLU A 337 -2.39 -16.22 -23.61
C GLU A 337 -1.29 -15.78 -24.58
N GLY A 338 -0.02 -15.87 -24.18
CA GLY A 338 1.09 -15.48 -25.06
C GLY A 338 1.63 -14.07 -24.83
N LYS A 339 1.18 -13.33 -23.81
CA LYS A 339 1.72 -11.99 -23.53
C LYS A 339 3.17 -12.11 -23.08
N GLU A 340 4.03 -11.20 -23.53
CA GLU A 340 5.47 -11.23 -23.21
C GLU A 340 5.78 -10.65 -21.82
N HIS A 341 5.25 -9.47 -21.53
CA HIS A 341 5.50 -8.77 -20.28
C HIS A 341 4.45 -7.69 -20.02
N GLY A 342 4.32 -7.26 -18.76
CA GLY A 342 3.47 -6.12 -18.42
C GLY A 342 3.26 -5.98 -16.91
N SER A 343 2.59 -4.89 -16.53
CA SER A 343 2.02 -4.74 -15.19
C SER A 343 0.52 -4.97 -15.28
N VAL A 344 -0.03 -5.77 -14.37
CA VAL A 344 -1.49 -5.77 -14.19
C VAL A 344 -1.90 -4.43 -13.57
N ALA A 345 -3.02 -3.89 -14.03
CA ALA A 345 -3.65 -2.70 -13.48
C ALA A 345 -5.12 -2.97 -13.19
N ILE A 346 -5.62 -2.48 -12.05
CA ILE A 346 -7.05 -2.48 -11.76
C ILE A 346 -7.69 -1.23 -12.37
N VAL A 347 -8.75 -1.41 -13.15
CA VAL A 347 -9.52 -0.34 -13.79
C VAL A 347 -10.95 -0.38 -13.29
N ARG A 348 -11.47 0.76 -12.83
CA ARG A 348 -12.87 0.88 -12.42
C ARG A 348 -13.77 0.92 -13.65
N ALA A 349 -14.58 -0.12 -13.83
CA ALA A 349 -15.53 -0.24 -14.93
C ALA A 349 -16.89 0.43 -14.60
N SER A 350 -17.26 0.49 -13.32
CA SER A 350 -18.46 1.19 -12.85
C SER A 350 -18.31 1.57 -11.39
N SER A 351 -18.87 2.71 -10.98
CA SER A 351 -18.95 3.13 -9.58
C SER A 351 -20.24 2.66 -8.90
N GLU A 352 -21.34 2.57 -9.64
CA GLU A 352 -22.67 2.23 -9.13
C GLU A 352 -23.45 1.34 -10.12
N PRO A 353 -23.61 0.02 -9.84
CA PRO A 353 -22.91 -0.73 -8.80
C PRO A 353 -21.40 -0.81 -9.09
N TYR A 354 -20.58 -0.81 -8.03
CA TYR A 354 -19.13 -0.90 -8.17
C TYR A 354 -18.68 -2.16 -8.92
N LYS A 355 -17.81 -1.99 -9.91
CA LYS A 355 -17.17 -3.07 -10.67
C LYS A 355 -15.75 -2.69 -11.06
N ALA A 356 -14.83 -3.62 -10.87
CA ALA A 356 -13.46 -3.55 -11.37
C ALA A 356 -13.23 -4.51 -12.54
N ALA A 357 -12.32 -4.12 -13.43
CA ALA A 357 -11.74 -4.94 -14.47
C ALA A 357 -10.21 -4.92 -14.33
N PHE A 358 -9.53 -5.81 -15.05
CA PHE A 358 -8.08 -5.90 -15.06
C PHE A 358 -7.55 -5.69 -16.48
N GLU A 359 -6.47 -4.93 -16.60
CA GLU A 359 -5.79 -4.68 -17.85
C GLU A 359 -4.30 -4.97 -17.70
N LEU A 360 -3.65 -5.35 -18.80
CA LEU A 360 -2.20 -5.47 -18.88
C LEU A 360 -1.63 -4.21 -19.52
N VAL A 361 -0.94 -3.40 -18.73
CA VAL A 361 -0.29 -2.16 -19.19
C VAL A 361 1.22 -2.37 -19.34
N GLN A 362 1.89 -1.45 -20.05
CA GLN A 362 3.33 -1.53 -20.23
C GLN A 362 4.05 -1.29 -18.90
N LEU A 363 5.13 -2.04 -18.66
CA LEU A 363 5.96 -1.86 -17.45
C LEU A 363 6.50 -0.42 -17.36
N THR A 364 6.84 0.21 -18.48
CA THR A 364 7.33 1.59 -18.58
C THR A 364 6.30 2.65 -18.17
N ASP A 365 5.01 2.31 -18.17
CA ASP A 365 3.93 3.24 -17.76
C ASP A 365 3.74 3.27 -16.24
N VAL A 366 4.29 2.28 -15.54
CA VAL A 366 4.19 2.12 -14.08
C VAL A 366 5.54 2.29 -13.38
N ALA A 367 6.61 1.68 -13.93
CA ALA A 367 7.93 1.64 -13.31
C ALA A 367 8.47 3.05 -13.00
N ALA A 368 8.97 3.21 -11.78
CA ALA A 368 9.56 4.45 -11.26
C ALA A 368 8.63 5.70 -11.33
N LYS A 369 7.30 5.53 -11.38
CA LYS A 369 6.33 6.63 -11.43
C LYS A 369 5.37 6.59 -10.24
N THR A 370 5.27 7.69 -9.50
CA THR A 370 4.38 7.81 -8.33
C THR A 370 3.07 8.48 -8.70
N ARG A 371 1.95 7.86 -8.32
CA ARG A 371 0.62 8.47 -8.34
C ARG A 371 0.37 9.23 -7.02
N HIS A 372 -0.10 10.46 -7.13
CA HIS A 372 -0.60 11.26 -6.02
C HIS A 372 -2.14 11.30 -6.05
N MET A 373 -2.75 11.77 -4.96
CA MET A 373 -4.19 12.03 -4.96
C MET A 373 -4.57 13.04 -6.05
N ASP A 374 -5.75 12.82 -6.63
CA ASP A 374 -6.35 13.80 -7.54
C ASP A 374 -6.65 15.09 -6.76
N PRO A 375 -6.34 16.30 -7.27
CA PRO A 375 -6.74 17.54 -6.62
C PRO A 375 -8.24 17.61 -6.28
N ALA A 376 -9.10 16.96 -7.07
CA ALA A 376 -10.54 16.87 -6.80
C ALA A 376 -10.86 16.06 -5.53
N PHE A 377 -9.91 15.30 -4.98
CA PHE A 377 -10.04 14.54 -3.73
C PHE A 377 -9.58 15.32 -2.49
N ILE A 378 -8.88 16.44 -2.68
CA ILE A 378 -8.26 17.22 -1.61
C ILE A 378 -9.21 18.38 -1.25
N GLY A 379 -9.68 18.41 -0.01
CA GLY A 379 -10.52 19.48 0.51
C GLY A 379 -9.69 20.66 1.02
N GLU A 380 -10.31 21.84 1.08
CA GLU A 380 -9.72 23.01 1.73
C GLU A 380 -9.65 22.81 3.25
N GLY A 381 -8.71 23.48 3.92
CA GLY A 381 -8.69 23.54 5.38
C GLY A 381 -8.34 22.24 6.11
N PHE A 382 -7.48 21.41 5.53
CA PHE A 382 -7.10 20.08 6.03
C PHE A 382 -8.26 19.08 6.01
N ASP A 383 -8.80 18.80 4.82
CA ASP A 383 -9.83 17.77 4.66
C ASP A 383 -9.75 17.03 3.32
N VAL A 384 -10.63 16.05 3.12
CA VAL A 384 -10.90 15.40 1.83
C VAL A 384 -12.27 15.80 1.30
N THR A 385 -12.46 15.73 -0.02
CA THR A 385 -13.74 16.05 -0.64
C THR A 385 -14.72 14.87 -0.60
N PRO A 386 -16.03 15.11 -0.81
CA PRO A 386 -17.01 14.03 -1.01
C PRO A 386 -16.63 13.07 -2.15
N ALA A 387 -16.02 13.57 -3.23
CA ALA A 387 -15.60 12.76 -4.37
C ALA A 387 -14.59 11.66 -3.96
N TYR A 388 -13.70 11.95 -3.02
CA TYR A 388 -12.79 10.96 -2.47
C TYR A 388 -13.53 9.87 -1.68
N LEU A 389 -14.51 10.27 -0.86
CA LEU A 389 -15.31 9.33 -0.07
C LEU A 389 -16.15 8.43 -0.97
N GLU A 390 -16.73 8.97 -2.04
CA GLU A 390 -17.48 8.21 -3.05
C GLU A 390 -16.59 7.20 -3.78
N TYR A 391 -15.36 7.60 -4.15
CA TYR A 391 -14.37 6.71 -4.74
C TYR A 391 -14.00 5.54 -3.81
N LEU A 392 -13.78 5.82 -2.53
CA LEU A 392 -13.24 4.87 -1.55
C LEU A 392 -14.30 3.93 -0.97
N ARG A 393 -15.52 4.43 -0.71
CA ARG A 393 -16.58 3.70 -0.01
C ARG A 393 -16.85 2.28 -0.53
N PRO A 394 -16.95 2.02 -1.85
CA PRO A 394 -17.15 0.65 -2.32
C PRO A 394 -15.93 -0.25 -2.09
N LEU A 395 -14.72 0.31 -2.02
CA LEU A 395 -13.47 -0.45 -1.94
C LEU A 395 -13.23 -1.03 -0.55
N VAL A 396 -13.62 -0.32 0.51
CA VAL A 396 -13.39 -0.76 1.91
C VAL A 396 -14.41 -1.80 2.40
N GLY A 397 -15.44 -2.07 1.60
CA GLY A 397 -16.58 -2.90 1.96
C GLY A 397 -17.44 -2.27 3.06
N THR A 398 -18.36 -3.06 3.64
CA THR A 398 -19.26 -2.57 4.70
C THR A 398 -18.50 -2.29 5.98
N LEU A 399 -18.50 -1.03 6.42
CA LEU A 399 -17.94 -0.62 7.72
C LEU A 399 -18.93 -0.90 8.87
N PRO A 400 -18.45 -1.15 10.10
CA PRO A 400 -19.30 -1.38 11.26
C PRO A 400 -20.15 -0.15 11.59
N GLY A 401 -21.40 -0.35 12.00
CA GLY A 401 -22.24 0.72 12.54
C GLY A 401 -22.12 0.79 14.07
N PHE A 402 -21.96 1.99 14.61
CA PHE A 402 -21.94 2.22 16.06
C PHE A 402 -23.16 3.04 16.50
N ALA A 403 -23.81 2.63 17.58
CA ALA A 403 -24.91 3.36 18.21
C ALA A 403 -24.40 4.35 19.28
N ARG A 404 -25.22 5.35 19.61
CA ARG A 404 -24.97 6.31 20.70
C ARG A 404 -26.27 6.53 21.45
N LEU A 405 -26.17 6.82 22.76
CA LEU A 405 -27.31 7.20 23.61
C LEU A 405 -27.64 8.69 23.46
#